data_AF-A0A537V6Y6-F1
#
_entry.id   AF-A0A537V6Y6-F1
#
_cell.length_a   1.000
_cell.length_b   1.000
_cell.length_c   1.000
_cell.angle_alpha   90.00
_cell.angle_beta   90.00
_cell.angle_gamma   90.00
#
_symmetry.space_group_name_H-M   'P 1'
#
loop_
_entity.id
_entity.type
_entity.pdbx_description
1 polymer ?
#
loop_
_entity_poly.entity_id
_entity_poly.type
_entity_poly.pdbx_seq_one_letter_code
_entity_poly.pdbx_strand_id
1 'polypeptide(L)' 'MSVAPPEGGRNRIMTYGPKPDGTYIVEFKTADGEALAISVPAGETPVLKYFQERMPYGLFVPDVP' A
#
# COMPACT_ATOMS: atom_id res chain seq x y z
N MET A 1 4.76 -21.21 -3.00
CA MET A 1 5.62 -20.11 -3.50
C MET A 1 4.72 -19.20 -4.33
N SER A 2 4.30 -18.05 -3.81
CA SER A 2 3.54 -17.06 -4.58
C SER A 2 4.52 -16.01 -5.07
N VAL A 3 4.79 -16.03 -6.36
CA VAL A 3 5.66 -15.06 -7.03
C VAL A 3 4.87 -13.76 -7.13
N ALA A 4 5.32 -12.70 -6.44
CA ALA A 4 4.82 -11.36 -6.70
C ALA A 4 5.20 -10.98 -8.15
N PRO A 5 4.32 -10.33 -8.93
CA PRO A 5 4.66 -9.89 -10.27
C PRO A 5 5.86 -8.93 -10.21
N PRO A 6 6.72 -8.86 -11.26
CA PRO A 6 7.84 -7.93 -11.28
C PRO A 6 7.32 -6.49 -11.06
N GLU A 7 7.86 -5.84 -10.03
CA GLU A 7 7.36 -4.56 -9.49
C GLU A 7 7.68 -3.33 -10.37
N GLY A 8 8.25 -3.51 -11.55
CA GLY A 8 8.59 -2.41 -12.47
C GLY A 8 7.44 -2.10 -13.41
N GLY A 9 6.97 -0.84 -13.42
CA GLY A 9 6.14 -0.32 -14.51
C GLY A 9 4.64 -0.18 -14.26
N ARG A 10 4.16 -0.18 -13.01
CA ARG A 10 2.75 0.17 -12.70
C ARG A 10 2.63 1.03 -11.45
N ASN A 11 1.73 2.01 -11.49
CA ASN A 11 1.38 2.77 -10.29
C ASN A 11 0.68 1.86 -9.28
N ARG A 12 1.01 2.01 -8.00
CA ARG A 12 0.44 1.20 -6.93
C ARG A 12 0.22 1.97 -5.65
N ILE A 13 -0.76 1.51 -4.87
CA ILE A 13 -1.01 1.94 -3.50
C ILE A 13 -0.89 0.71 -2.60
N MET A 14 0.04 0.75 -1.65
CA MET A 14 0.32 -0.34 -0.72
C MET A 14 0.03 0.12 0.70
N THR A 15 -0.53 -0.77 1.51
CA THR A 15 -0.70 -0.55 2.96
C THR A 15 0.22 -1.50 3.70
N TYR A 16 0.98 -0.98 4.66
CA TYR A 16 1.87 -1.74 5.52
C TYR A 16 1.50 -1.53 6.98
N GLY A 17 1.51 -2.60 7.77
CA GLY A 17 1.31 -2.55 9.21
C GLY A 17 0.38 -3.65 9.74
N PRO A 18 -0.12 -3.51 10.98
CA PRO A 18 0.30 -2.49 11.93
C PRO A 18 1.78 -2.70 12.31
N LYS A 19 2.50 -1.60 12.51
CA LYS A 19 3.78 -1.61 13.23
C LYS A 19 3.53 -1.91 14.72
N PRO A 20 4.57 -2.22 15.53
CA PRO A 20 4.37 -2.53 16.95
C PRO A 20 3.66 -1.44 17.76
N ASP A 21 3.77 -0.18 17.36
CA ASP A 21 3.09 0.98 17.96
C ASP A 21 1.65 1.18 17.44
N GLY A 22 1.16 0.30 16.57
CA GLY A 22 -0.16 0.38 15.93
C GLY A 22 -0.21 1.29 14.70
N THR A 23 0.89 1.93 14.33
CA THR A 23 0.95 2.81 13.16
C THR A 23 0.91 2.00 11.86
N TYR A 24 0.19 2.51 10.86
CA TYR A 24 0.21 1.99 9.48
C TYR A 24 0.94 2.96 8.57
N ILE A 25 1.48 2.45 7.46
CA ILE A 25 2.03 3.25 6.37
C ILE A 25 1.22 2.98 5.12
N VAL A 26 0.83 4.04 4.41
CA VAL A 26 0.29 3.94 3.05
C VAL A 26 1.33 4.48 2.09
N GLU A 27 1.83 3.64 1.20
CA GLU A 27 2.77 4.00 0.13
C GLU A 27 2.00 4.19 -1.17
N PHE A 28 2.30 5.29 -1.85
CA PHE A 28 1.96 5.56 -3.24
C PHE A 28 3.25 5.45 -4.03
N LYS A 29 3.28 4.62 -5.07
CA LYS A 29 4.46 4.46 -5.92
C LYS A 29 4.05 4.55 -7.38
N THR A 30 4.75 5.36 -8.17
CA THR A 30 4.54 5.48 -9.61
C THR A 30 5.23 4.34 -10.36
N ALA A 31 4.81 4.11 -11.61
CA ALA A 31 5.44 3.16 -12.52
C ALA A 31 6.95 3.42 -12.71
N ASP A 32 7.35 4.70 -12.70
CA ASP A 32 8.73 5.17 -12.84
C ASP A 32 9.55 5.05 -11.54
N GLY A 33 8.92 4.61 -10.45
CA GLY A 33 9.59 4.31 -9.20
C GLY A 33 9.64 5.46 -8.19
N GLU A 34 9.05 6.62 -8.50
CA GLU A 34 8.83 7.68 -7.50
C GLU A 34 7.86 7.20 -6.43
N ALA A 35 8.12 7.55 -5.16
CA ALA A 35 7.30 7.09 -4.06
C ALA A 35 7.05 8.18 -3.01
N LEU A 36 5.84 8.19 -2.47
CA LEU A 36 5.43 8.96 -1.30
C LEU A 36 4.78 8.02 -0.30
N ALA A 37 5.15 8.16 0.97
CA ALA A 37 4.55 7.39 2.05
C ALA A 37 3.95 8.32 3.11
N ILE A 38 2.74 8.00 3.56
CA ILE A 38 2.09 8.66 4.69
C ILE A 38 1.99 7.70 5.87
N SER A 39 2.22 8.25 7.07
CA SER A 39 2.09 7.52 8.32
C SER A 39 0.73 7.80 8.93
N VAL A 40 -0.02 6.74 9.26
CA VAL A 40 -1.35 6.82 9.87
C VAL A 40 -1.27 6.29 11.31
N PRO A 41 -1.49 7.14 12.32
CA PRO A 41 -1.36 6.76 13.72
C PRO A 41 -2.46 5.79 14.14
N ALA A 42 -2.18 4.94 15.13
CA ALA A 42 -3.04 3.82 15.55
C ALA A 42 -4.55 4.14 15.71
N GLY A 43 -4.89 5.34 16.17
CA GLY A 43 -6.28 5.78 16.38
C GLY A 43 -7.14 5.90 15.11
N GLU A 44 -6.53 5.95 13.93
CA GLU A 44 -7.21 6.20 12.64
C GLU A 44 -7.12 5.01 11.66
N THR A 45 -6.76 3.83 12.17
CA THR A 45 -6.39 2.66 11.36
C THR A 45 -7.43 1.57 11.11
N PRO A 46 -8.67 1.57 11.67
CA PRO A 46 -9.63 0.48 11.43
C PRO A 46 -9.91 0.20 9.94
N VAL A 47 -9.98 1.26 9.12
CA VAL A 47 -10.21 1.14 7.67
C VAL A 47 -9.02 0.52 6.94
N LEU A 48 -7.79 0.85 7.35
CA LEU A 48 -6.57 0.30 6.77
C LEU A 48 -6.42 -1.18 7.11
N LYS A 49 -6.76 -1.58 8.34
CA LYS A 49 -6.82 -2.99 8.72
C LYS A 49 -7.81 -3.77 7.84
N TYR A 50 -9.03 -3.25 7.66
CA TYR A 50 -10.05 -3.88 6.83
C TYR A 50 -9.58 -4.12 5.39
N PHE A 51 -8.98 -3.09 4.78
CA PHE A 51 -8.49 -3.17 3.41
C PHE A 51 -7.26 -4.06 3.29
N GLN A 52 -6.33 -4.04 4.24
CA GLN A 52 -5.16 -4.91 4.20
C GLN A 52 -5.55 -6.40 4.31
N GLU A 53 -6.58 -6.73 5.09
CA GLU A 53 -7.10 -8.11 5.20
C GLU A 53 -7.75 -8.61 3.89
N ARG A 54 -8.35 -7.71 3.11
CA ARG A 54 -9.14 -8.04 1.90
C ARG A 54 -8.40 -7.77 0.59
N MET A 55 -7.40 -6.90 0.63
CA MET A 55 -6.54 -6.49 -0.48
C MET A 55 -5.07 -6.60 -0.03
N PRO A 56 -4.58 -7.82 0.29
CA PRO A 56 -3.25 -8.02 0.87
C PRO A 56 -2.10 -7.65 -0.08
N TYR A 57 -2.39 -7.51 -1.38
CA TYR A 57 -1.43 -7.12 -2.41
C TYR A 57 -1.54 -5.64 -2.82
N GLY A 58 -2.37 -4.85 -2.10
CA GLY A 58 -2.63 -3.45 -2.43
C GLY A 58 -3.45 -3.28 -3.71
N LEU A 59 -3.38 -2.08 -4.27
CA LEU A 59 -4.12 -1.68 -5.48
C LEU A 59 -3.13 -1.30 -6.57
N PHE A 60 -3.33 -1.85 -7.78
CA PHE A 60 -2.73 -1.29 -8.98
C PHE A 60 -3.64 -0.20 -9.53
N VAL A 61 -3.06 0.96 -9.81
CA VAL A 61 -3.78 2.13 -10.32
C VAL A 61 -3.44 2.27 -11.80
N PRO A 62 -4.39 2.05 -12.72
CA PRO A 62 -4.15 2.32 -14.14
C PRO A 62 -4.01 3.81 -14.38
N ASP A 63 -3.21 4.19 -15.37
CA ASP A 63 -3.23 5.57 -15.87
C ASP A 63 -4.60 5.84 -16.52
N VAL A 64 -5.15 7.02 -16.25
CA VAL A 64 -6.39 7.51 -16.88
C VAL A 64 -5.99 8.51 -17.97
N PRO A 65 -6.46 8.37 -19.22
CA PRO A 65 -6.22 9.33 -20.30
C PRO A 65 -6.71 10.75 -20.01
#